data_AF-A0A7C1JEJ5-F1
#
_entry.id   AF-A0A7C1JEJ5-F1
#
_cell.length_a   1.000
_cell.length_b   1.000
_cell.length_c   1.000
_cell.angle_alpha   90.00
_cell.angle_beta   90.00
_cell.angle_gamma   90.00
#
_symmetry.space_group_name_H-M   'P 1'
#
loop_
_entity.id
_entity.type
_entity.pdbx_description
1 polymer ?
#
loop_
_entity_poly.entity_id
_entity_poly.type
_entity_poly.pdbx_seq_one_letter_code
_entity_poly.pdbx_strand_id
1 'polypeptide(L)'
;MRKKGLLLTVCVLFFIFFICGCAQESYQAQGSGAGEKIQIAYHLQALGTLQRPPVVFDHGKHFQVAKEKGCTVCHPVDEEQRMVFESTKAGTSGKSPELLRNAYHQECIGCHKKQKSGPLACGECHVRGGEKVKVTYGKIPFFYYHSKHVTALKEEVESKQAGDTCSLCHHIYDREKRKLVYKKG
;
A
#
# COMPACT_ATOMS: atom_id res chain seq x y z
N MET A 1 0.78 -29.91 -65.83
CA MET A 1 0.09 -30.10 -64.52
C MET A 1 1.00 -29.59 -63.41
N ARG A 2 0.98 -28.28 -63.10
CA ARG A 2 2.01 -27.62 -62.24
C ARG A 2 1.44 -26.44 -61.43
N LYS A 3 0.15 -26.49 -61.06
CA LYS A 3 -0.54 -25.40 -60.33
C LYS A 3 -1.19 -25.81 -59.00
N LYS A 4 -1.18 -27.10 -58.62
CA LYS A 4 -1.79 -27.58 -57.37
C LYS A 4 -0.85 -27.60 -56.17
N GLY A 5 0.48 -27.63 -56.39
CA GLY A 5 1.47 -27.65 -55.31
C GLY A 5 1.86 -26.27 -54.74
N LEU A 6 1.68 -25.19 -55.51
CA LEU A 6 2.03 -23.83 -55.08
C LEU A 6 0.96 -23.20 -54.18
N LEU A 7 -0.31 -23.60 -54.35
CA LEU A 7 -1.42 -23.07 -53.55
C LEU A 7 -1.43 -23.63 -52.12
N LEU A 8 -0.94 -24.87 -51.95
CA LEU A 8 -0.92 -25.55 -50.65
C LEU A 8 0.23 -25.05 -49.75
N THR A 9 1.38 -24.67 -50.31
CA THR A 9 2.50 -24.10 -49.55
C THR A 9 2.26 -22.65 -49.11
N VAL A 10 1.52 -21.86 -49.89
CA VAL A 10 1.17 -20.47 -49.52
C VAL A 10 0.15 -20.45 -48.36
N CYS A 11 -0.81 -21.37 -48.32
CA CYS A 11 -1.78 -21.45 -47.23
C CYS A 11 -1.16 -21.88 -45.89
N VAL A 12 -0.15 -22.75 -45.91
CA VAL A 12 0.52 -23.23 -44.68
C VAL A 12 1.42 -22.14 -44.07
N LEU A 13 2.08 -21.32 -44.90
CA LEU A 13 2.91 -20.20 -44.41
C LEU A 13 2.06 -19.04 -43.86
N PHE A 14 0.86 -18.80 -44.39
CA PHE A 14 -0.07 -17.81 -43.83
C PHE A 14 -0.66 -18.25 -42.49
N PHE A 15 -0.86 -19.55 -42.27
CA PHE A 15 -1.33 -20.08 -40.99
C PHE A 15 -0.29 -19.99 -39.88
N ILE A 16 1.01 -20.14 -40.20
CA ILE A 16 2.09 -20.01 -39.21
C ILE A 16 2.27 -18.55 -38.76
N PHE A 17 2.05 -17.57 -39.65
CA PHE A 17 2.11 -16.15 -39.31
C PHE A 17 0.93 -15.70 -38.44
N PHE A 18 -0.23 -16.36 -38.53
CA PHE A 18 -1.41 -16.04 -37.73
C PHE A 18 -1.33 -16.56 -36.28
N ILE A 19 -0.53 -17.61 -36.02
CA ILE A 19 -0.39 -18.20 -34.68
C ILE A 19 0.65 -17.46 -33.82
N CYS A 20 1.56 -16.68 -34.42
CA CYS A 20 2.60 -15.94 -33.69
C CYS A 20 2.19 -14.50 -33.30
N GLY A 21 1.05 -14.00 -33.77
CA GLY A 21 0.64 -12.59 -33.62
C GLY A 21 -0.13 -12.23 -32.35
N CYS A 22 -0.45 -13.17 -31.46
CA CYS A 22 -1.33 -12.92 -30.29
C CYS A 22 -0.62 -12.94 -28.93
N ALA A 23 0.70 -12.80 -28.87
CA ALA A 23 1.45 -12.87 -27.60
C ALA A 23 2.29 -11.62 -27.32
N GLN A 24 1.74 -10.43 -27.57
CA GLN A 24 2.19 -9.19 -26.91
C GLN A 24 0.96 -8.34 -26.57
N GLU A 25 0.08 -8.88 -25.72
CA GLU A 25 -0.55 -7.99 -24.74
C GLU A 25 0.57 -7.56 -23.82
N SER A 26 1.07 -6.35 -24.07
CA SER A 26 1.79 -5.59 -23.07
C SER A 26 0.93 -5.62 -21.82
N TYR A 27 1.40 -6.35 -20.81
CA TYR A 27 0.90 -6.26 -19.46
C TYR A 27 1.25 -4.84 -18.99
N GLN A 28 0.48 -3.86 -19.45
CA GLN A 28 0.38 -2.61 -18.76
C GLN A 28 -0.18 -3.00 -17.40
N ALA A 29 0.70 -2.98 -16.40
CA ALA A 29 0.29 -2.89 -15.02
C ALA A 29 -0.54 -1.60 -14.91
N GLN A 30 -1.82 -1.69 -15.27
CA GLN A 30 -2.82 -0.73 -14.88
C GLN A 30 -2.82 -0.80 -13.36
N GLY A 31 -2.11 0.16 -12.74
CA GLY A 31 -2.30 0.52 -11.35
C GLY A 31 -3.73 0.98 -11.19
N SER A 32 -4.65 0.01 -11.12
CA SER A 32 -6.01 0.24 -10.68
C SER A 32 -5.91 0.72 -9.23
N GLY A 33 -6.55 1.83 -8.90
CA GLY A 33 -6.58 2.45 -7.57
C GLY A 33 -7.23 1.57 -6.47
N ALA A 34 -7.22 0.26 -6.63
CA ALA A 34 -7.54 -0.73 -5.62
C ALA A 34 -6.38 -0.82 -4.62
N GLY A 35 -6.49 -0.09 -3.52
CA GLY A 35 -5.51 -0.08 -2.42
C GLY A 35 -5.19 1.31 -1.86
N GLU A 36 -5.64 2.37 -2.54
CA GLU A 36 -5.32 3.74 -2.11
C GLU A 36 -6.33 4.31 -1.11
N LYS A 37 -7.56 3.81 -1.10
CA LYS A 37 -8.59 4.27 -0.16
C LYS A 37 -8.54 3.48 1.13
N ILE A 38 -8.66 4.17 2.25
CA ILE A 38 -8.75 3.58 3.59
C ILE A 38 -9.98 4.15 4.31
N GLN A 39 -10.54 3.37 5.23
CA GLN A 39 -11.59 3.85 6.14
C GLN A 39 -10.94 4.27 7.45
N ILE A 40 -10.88 5.58 7.70
CA ILE A 40 -10.48 6.10 9.01
C ILE A 40 -11.61 5.76 9.99
N ALA A 41 -11.25 5.20 11.15
CA ALA A 41 -12.07 4.82 12.31
C ALA A 41 -12.30 3.31 12.53
N TYR A 42 -12.12 2.43 11.53
CA TYR A 42 -12.44 1.01 11.71
C TYR A 42 -11.47 0.26 12.65
N HIS A 43 -10.23 0.76 12.78
CA HIS A 43 -9.18 0.19 13.62
C HIS A 43 -9.10 0.83 15.02
N LEU A 44 -9.91 1.85 15.32
CA LEU A 44 -9.89 2.52 16.61
C LEU A 44 -10.95 1.90 17.51
N GLN A 45 -10.61 0.78 18.16
CA GLN A 45 -11.45 0.16 19.20
C GLN A 45 -11.94 1.18 20.25
N ALA A 46 -11.14 2.24 20.48
CA ALA A 46 -11.45 3.35 21.37
C ALA A 46 -12.64 4.22 20.93
N LEU A 47 -13.07 4.20 19.67
CA LEU A 47 -14.16 5.07 19.19
C LEU A 47 -15.57 4.55 19.50
N GLY A 48 -15.72 3.30 19.92
CA GLY A 48 -17.03 2.70 20.22
C GLY A 48 -18.01 2.79 19.03
N THR A 49 -19.27 3.16 19.30
CA THR A 49 -20.27 3.38 18.24
C THR A 49 -20.07 4.73 17.56
N LEU A 50 -19.86 4.71 16.24
CA LEU A 50 -19.67 5.94 15.46
C LEU A 50 -20.97 6.76 15.37
N GLN A 51 -20.88 8.06 15.69
CA GLN A 51 -21.99 9.01 15.56
C GLN A 51 -22.25 9.47 14.10
N ARG A 52 -21.29 9.20 13.20
CA ARG A 52 -21.34 9.57 11.78
C ARG A 52 -20.73 8.44 10.94
N PRO A 53 -21.04 8.37 9.63
CA PRO A 53 -20.35 7.46 8.73
C PRO A 53 -18.82 7.59 8.83
N PRO A 54 -18.07 6.49 8.67
CA PRO A 54 -16.61 6.55 8.66
C PRO A 54 -16.10 7.40 7.49
N VAL A 55 -14.96 8.07 7.69
CA VAL A 55 -14.34 8.88 6.64
C VAL A 55 -13.59 7.95 5.69
N VAL A 56 -13.97 7.97 4.42
CA VAL A 56 -13.24 7.27 3.36
C VAL A 56 -12.12 8.19 2.88
N PHE A 57 -10.90 7.91 3.34
CA PHE A 57 -9.71 8.68 3.00
C PHE A 57 -9.03 8.12 1.76
N ASP A 58 -8.63 8.99 0.85
CA ASP A 58 -7.96 8.63 -0.40
C ASP A 58 -6.45 8.91 -0.27
N HIS A 59 -5.69 7.91 0.19
CA HIS A 59 -4.26 8.04 0.47
C HIS A 59 -3.46 8.33 -0.80
N GLY A 60 -3.86 7.79 -1.95
CA GLY A 60 -3.23 8.06 -3.25
C GLY A 60 -3.32 9.53 -3.63
N LYS A 61 -4.52 10.12 -3.54
CA LYS A 61 -4.71 11.56 -3.80
C LYS A 61 -3.91 12.45 -2.83
N HIS A 62 -3.92 12.11 -1.55
CA HIS A 62 -3.17 12.89 -0.57
C HIS A 62 -1.66 12.76 -0.77
N PHE A 63 -1.16 11.57 -1.10
CA PHE A 63 0.24 11.36 -1.43
C PHE A 63 0.68 12.22 -2.62
N GLN A 64 -0.12 12.31 -3.68
CA GLN A 64 0.22 13.15 -4.84
C GLN A 64 0.41 14.63 -4.46
N VAL A 65 -0.38 15.14 -3.51
CA VAL A 65 -0.28 16.51 -3.00
C VAL A 65 0.90 16.67 -2.02
N ALA A 66 1.17 15.66 -1.20
CA ALA A 66 2.17 15.72 -0.14
C ALA A 66 3.57 15.21 -0.55
N LYS A 67 3.72 14.61 -1.73
CA LYS A 67 4.94 13.86 -2.15
C LYS A 67 6.23 14.65 -1.96
N GLU A 68 6.23 15.94 -2.27
CA GLU A 68 7.43 16.81 -2.17
C GLU A 68 7.78 17.15 -0.72
N LYS A 69 6.78 17.17 0.16
CA LYS A 69 6.95 17.43 1.59
C LYS A 69 7.21 16.15 2.38
N GLY A 70 7.08 14.98 1.73
CA GLY A 70 7.31 13.67 2.32
C GLY A 70 6.19 13.16 3.22
N CYS A 71 6.37 11.93 3.70
CA CYS A 71 5.37 11.21 4.49
C CYS A 71 5.13 11.83 5.89
N THR A 72 6.12 12.56 6.42
CA THR A 72 6.10 13.16 7.76
C THR A 72 5.17 14.35 7.90
N VAL A 73 4.55 14.78 6.78
CA VAL A 73 3.42 15.71 6.83
C VAL A 73 2.27 15.14 7.67
N CYS A 74 2.02 13.83 7.55
CA CYS A 74 0.91 13.14 8.22
C CYS A 74 1.40 12.10 9.25
N HIS A 75 2.48 11.37 8.94
CA HIS A 75 2.97 10.29 9.79
C HIS A 75 4.09 10.79 10.71
N PRO A 76 3.90 10.84 12.04
CA PRO A 76 4.98 11.22 12.94
C PRO A 76 6.08 10.15 12.93
N VAL A 77 7.25 10.53 13.40
CA VAL A 77 8.40 9.62 13.58
C VAL A 77 8.59 9.42 15.07
N ASP A 78 8.81 8.19 15.51
CA ASP A 78 9.08 7.87 16.92
C ASP A 78 10.54 8.17 17.33
N GLU A 79 10.85 7.93 18.59
CA GLU A 79 12.19 8.16 19.17
C GLU A 79 13.27 7.33 18.48
N GLU A 80 12.91 6.18 17.89
CA GLU A 80 13.80 5.28 17.16
C GLU A 80 13.87 5.62 15.66
N GLN A 81 13.40 6.80 15.25
CA GLN A 81 13.35 7.27 13.86
C GLN A 81 12.46 6.40 12.95
N ARG A 82 11.50 5.66 13.52
CA ARG A 82 10.55 4.85 12.75
C ARG A 82 9.28 5.65 12.48
N MET A 83 8.77 5.52 11.26
CA MET A 83 7.51 6.13 10.88
C MET A 83 6.35 5.43 11.59
N VAL A 84 5.49 6.23 12.22
CA VAL A 84 4.27 5.77 12.87
C VAL A 84 3.13 5.89 11.86
N PHE A 85 2.52 4.75 11.51
CA PHE A 85 1.44 4.70 10.51
C PHE A 85 0.07 5.10 11.06
N GLU A 86 -0.02 5.49 12.33
CA GLU A 86 -1.16 6.20 12.86
C GLU A 86 -1.21 7.61 12.25
N SER A 87 -2.37 8.01 11.75
CA SER A 87 -2.52 9.20 10.90
C SER A 87 -2.61 10.53 11.64
N THR A 88 -2.53 10.52 12.98
CA THR A 88 -2.49 11.74 13.79
C THR A 88 -1.13 11.89 14.44
N LYS A 89 -0.51 13.07 14.35
CA LYS A 89 0.77 13.37 15.02
C LYS A 89 0.70 13.18 16.53
N ALA A 90 -0.48 13.41 17.09
CA ALA A 90 -0.71 13.24 18.51
C ALA A 90 -0.70 11.74 18.94
N GLY A 91 -0.70 10.78 18.01
CA GLY A 91 -0.90 9.35 18.28
C GLY A 91 -2.34 9.01 18.66
N THR A 92 -2.68 7.72 18.60
CA THR A 92 -4.04 7.21 18.85
C THR A 92 -4.14 6.27 20.07
N SER A 93 -3.01 5.76 20.54
CA SER A 93 -2.93 4.85 21.69
C SER A 93 -3.40 5.50 23.00
N GLY A 94 -4.29 4.82 23.73
CA GLY A 94 -4.75 5.22 25.07
C GLY A 94 -5.63 6.46 25.13
N LYS A 95 -6.08 7.00 23.99
CA LYS A 95 -6.85 8.24 23.94
C LYS A 95 -8.36 8.02 24.01
N SER A 96 -9.05 8.97 24.62
CA SER A 96 -10.51 9.03 24.59
C SER A 96 -11.02 9.29 23.17
N PRO A 97 -12.26 8.86 22.85
CA PRO A 97 -12.88 9.16 21.56
C PRO A 97 -12.85 10.65 21.20
N GLU A 98 -13.02 11.50 22.21
CA GLU A 98 -13.04 12.95 22.04
C GLU A 98 -11.69 13.50 21.58
N LEU A 99 -10.60 13.09 22.24
CA LEU A 99 -9.25 13.54 21.90
C LEU A 99 -8.84 13.06 20.50
N LEU A 100 -9.21 11.84 20.13
CA LEU A 100 -9.00 11.31 18.77
C LEU A 100 -9.73 12.14 17.72
N ARG A 101 -11.04 12.38 17.93
CA ARG A 101 -11.86 13.21 17.04
C ARG A 101 -11.24 14.60 16.85
N ASN A 102 -10.84 15.24 17.94
CA ASN A 102 -10.28 16.59 17.89
C ASN A 102 -8.94 16.61 17.14
N ALA A 103 -8.07 15.62 17.36
CA ALA A 103 -6.79 15.51 16.66
C ALA A 103 -7.00 15.36 15.13
N TYR A 104 -7.90 14.47 14.70
CA TYR A 104 -8.25 14.31 13.28
C TYR A 104 -8.80 15.60 12.68
N HIS A 105 -9.79 16.23 13.33
CA HIS A 105 -10.37 17.47 12.82
C HIS A 105 -9.33 18.58 12.73
N GLN A 106 -8.47 18.74 13.75
CA GLN A 106 -7.44 19.78 13.75
C GLN A 106 -6.43 19.59 12.62
N GLU A 107 -5.90 18.38 12.46
CA GLU A 107 -4.85 18.11 11.47
C GLU A 107 -5.40 18.14 10.03
N CYS A 108 -6.51 17.44 9.77
CA CYS A 108 -7.10 17.36 8.43
C CYS A 108 -7.65 18.71 7.98
N ILE A 109 -8.53 19.33 8.78
CA ILE A 109 -9.17 20.60 8.41
C ILE A 109 -8.13 21.73 8.42
N GLY A 110 -7.15 21.69 9.32
CA GLY A 110 -6.05 22.66 9.34
C GLY A 110 -5.24 22.67 8.05
N CYS A 111 -4.87 21.48 7.55
CA CYS A 111 -4.19 21.35 6.26
C CYS A 111 -5.07 21.84 5.11
N HIS A 112 -6.35 21.41 5.06
CA HIS A 112 -7.29 21.81 4.01
C HIS A 112 -7.47 23.33 3.93
N LYS A 113 -7.62 24.00 5.10
CA LYS A 113 -7.67 25.47 5.16
C LYS A 113 -6.40 26.12 4.62
N LYS A 114 -5.23 25.62 5.00
CA LYS A 114 -3.93 26.17 4.56
C LYS A 114 -3.72 25.98 3.05
N GLN A 115 -4.10 24.83 2.50
CA GLN A 115 -4.00 24.54 1.07
C GLN A 115 -5.15 25.13 0.26
N LYS A 116 -6.18 25.69 0.92
CA LYS A 116 -7.44 26.14 0.30
C LYS A 116 -8.05 25.05 -0.60
N SER A 117 -7.95 23.80 -0.15
CA SER A 117 -8.37 22.62 -0.90
C SER A 117 -8.88 21.54 0.04
N GLY A 118 -9.78 20.70 -0.45
CA GLY A 118 -10.39 19.63 0.34
C GLY A 118 -11.58 20.07 1.21
N PRO A 119 -12.27 19.10 1.82
CA PRO A 119 -13.51 19.32 2.58
C PRO A 119 -13.28 20.08 3.90
N LEU A 120 -14.25 20.94 4.25
CA LEU A 120 -14.25 21.70 5.51
C LEU A 120 -15.50 21.46 6.37
N ALA A 121 -16.58 20.95 5.77
CA ALA A 121 -17.83 20.67 6.45
C ALA A 121 -17.99 19.17 6.76
N CYS A 122 -18.81 18.87 7.78
CA CYS A 122 -19.00 17.52 8.29
C CYS A 122 -19.42 16.51 7.20
N GLY A 123 -20.39 16.87 6.36
CA GLY A 123 -20.97 15.97 5.35
C GLY A 123 -20.07 15.72 4.15
N GLU A 124 -19.02 16.52 3.97
CA GLU A 124 -18.05 16.35 2.88
C GLU A 124 -16.99 15.29 3.23
N CYS A 125 -16.66 15.15 4.52
CA CYS A 125 -15.78 14.07 5.02
C CYS A 125 -16.60 12.82 5.40
N HIS A 126 -17.67 12.99 6.19
CA HIS A 126 -18.54 11.92 6.68
C HIS A 126 -19.70 11.69 5.71
N VAL A 127 -19.36 11.30 4.49
CA VAL A 127 -20.33 11.09 3.41
C VAL A 127 -21.29 9.94 3.76
N ARG A 128 -22.59 10.17 3.60
CA ARG A 128 -23.62 9.12 3.79
C ARG A 128 -23.32 7.92 2.89
N GLY A 129 -23.34 6.70 3.45
CA GLY A 129 -23.01 5.49 2.70
C GLY A 129 -21.51 5.19 2.63
N GLY A 130 -20.65 6.02 3.23
CA GLY A 130 -19.19 5.79 3.28
C GLY A 130 -18.81 4.46 3.94
N GLU A 131 -19.64 3.98 4.87
CA GLU A 131 -19.51 2.66 5.50
C GLU A 131 -19.61 1.50 4.50
N LYS A 132 -20.29 1.71 3.38
CA LYS A 132 -20.47 0.70 2.33
C LYS A 132 -19.32 0.66 1.33
N VAL A 133 -18.39 1.61 1.40
CA VAL A 133 -17.24 1.63 0.51
C VAL A 133 -16.31 0.47 0.87
N LYS A 134 -16.24 -0.51 -0.03
CA LYS A 134 -15.36 -1.66 0.13
C LYS A 134 -13.90 -1.23 -0.07
N VAL A 135 -13.16 -1.16 1.02
CA VAL A 135 -11.70 -1.01 0.99
C VAL A 135 -11.08 -2.39 0.82
N THR A 136 -10.29 -2.56 -0.24
CA THR A 136 -9.54 -3.80 -0.50
C THR A 136 -8.05 -3.50 -0.51
N TYR A 137 -7.30 -4.27 0.25
CA TYR A 137 -5.84 -4.25 0.21
C TYR A 137 -5.36 -5.29 -0.80
N GLY A 138 -4.38 -4.92 -1.62
CA GLY A 138 -3.69 -5.86 -2.49
C GLY A 138 -3.02 -6.94 -1.65
N LYS A 139 -3.34 -8.21 -1.92
CA LYS A 139 -2.60 -9.33 -1.33
C LYS A 139 -1.33 -9.53 -2.16
N ILE A 140 -0.17 -9.23 -1.58
CA ILE A 140 1.12 -9.46 -2.23
C ILE A 140 1.66 -10.83 -1.80
N PRO A 141 1.83 -11.80 -2.72
CA PRO A 141 2.35 -13.11 -2.37
C PRO A 141 3.87 -13.05 -2.16
N PHE A 142 4.33 -12.72 -0.95
CA PHE A 142 5.76 -12.56 -0.64
C PHE A 142 6.60 -13.78 -1.03
N PHE A 143 6.07 -15.00 -0.88
CA PHE A 143 6.76 -16.23 -1.25
C PHE A 143 7.28 -16.22 -2.69
N TYR A 144 6.50 -15.71 -3.64
CA TYR A 144 6.90 -15.62 -5.05
C TYR A 144 8.05 -14.61 -5.28
N TYR A 145 8.16 -13.62 -4.41
CA TYR A 145 9.18 -12.56 -4.48
C TYR A 145 10.32 -12.74 -3.46
N HIS A 146 10.32 -13.83 -2.69
CA HIS A 146 11.26 -14.03 -1.59
C HIS A 146 12.71 -14.00 -2.06
N SER A 147 13.04 -14.75 -3.11
CA SER A 147 14.40 -14.80 -3.69
C SER A 147 14.87 -13.46 -4.22
N LYS A 148 13.94 -12.63 -4.73
CA LYS A 148 14.27 -11.28 -5.22
C LYS A 148 14.67 -10.36 -4.08
N HIS A 149 14.00 -10.43 -2.93
CA HIS A 149 14.37 -9.67 -1.74
C HIS A 149 15.74 -10.11 -1.22
N VAL A 150 15.94 -11.42 -1.04
CA VAL A 150 17.24 -11.98 -0.61
C VAL A 150 18.38 -11.56 -1.54
N THR A 151 18.13 -11.48 -2.85
CA THR A 151 19.15 -11.05 -3.81
C THR A 151 19.40 -9.55 -3.77
N ALA A 152 18.34 -8.75 -3.69
CA ALA A 152 18.45 -7.29 -3.65
C ALA A 152 19.15 -6.77 -2.37
N LEU A 153 19.02 -7.50 -1.26
CA LEU A 153 19.55 -7.10 0.05
C LEU A 153 20.97 -7.60 0.32
N LYS A 154 21.66 -8.25 -0.63
CA LYS A 154 23.02 -8.75 -0.41
C LYS A 154 23.99 -7.63 -0.06
N GLU A 155 23.83 -6.45 -0.62
CA GLU A 155 24.70 -5.31 -0.34
C GLU A 155 24.46 -4.71 1.06
N GLU A 156 23.36 -5.05 1.71
CA GLU A 156 23.02 -4.61 3.08
C GLU A 156 23.71 -5.47 4.16
N VAL A 157 24.43 -6.54 3.78
CA VAL A 157 25.18 -7.40 4.69
C VAL A 157 26.65 -7.49 4.28
N GLU A 158 27.56 -7.43 5.27
CA GLU A 158 29.02 -7.38 5.02
C GLU A 158 29.53 -8.55 4.19
N SER A 159 28.98 -9.75 4.40
CA SER A 159 29.41 -10.97 3.69
C SER A 159 28.99 -11.00 2.23
N LYS A 160 28.02 -10.16 1.84
CA LYS A 160 27.33 -10.19 0.54
C LYS A 160 26.68 -11.52 0.19
N GLN A 161 26.49 -12.40 1.18
CA GLN A 161 25.90 -13.72 0.99
C GLN A 161 24.40 -13.67 1.23
N ALA A 162 23.67 -14.38 0.37
CA ALA A 162 22.21 -14.50 0.45
C ALA A 162 21.74 -14.99 1.84
N GLY A 163 22.43 -15.98 2.42
CA GLY A 163 22.05 -16.60 3.69
C GLY A 163 22.15 -15.68 4.91
N ASP A 164 22.89 -14.57 4.80
CA ASP A 164 23.07 -13.64 5.91
C ASP A 164 22.05 -12.49 5.87
N THR A 165 21.33 -12.32 4.75
CA THR A 165 20.24 -11.34 4.63
C THR A 165 19.01 -11.69 5.48
N CYS A 166 18.91 -12.94 5.95
CA CYS A 166 17.77 -13.45 6.70
C CYS A 166 17.46 -12.62 7.96
N SER A 167 18.50 -12.17 8.68
CA SER A 167 18.35 -11.39 9.91
C SER A 167 17.80 -9.98 9.71
N LEU A 168 17.80 -9.47 8.46
CA LEU A 168 17.23 -8.16 8.13
C LEU A 168 15.70 -8.16 8.25
N CYS A 169 15.05 -9.33 8.21
CA CYS A 169 13.59 -9.43 8.25
C CYS A 169 13.09 -10.46 9.28
N HIS A 170 13.75 -11.60 9.41
CA HIS A 170 13.29 -12.68 10.29
C HIS A 170 13.71 -12.43 11.74
N HIS A 171 12.74 -12.46 12.63
CA HIS A 171 12.94 -12.41 14.07
C HIS A 171 11.97 -13.33 14.79
N ILE A 172 12.35 -13.72 15.99
CA ILE A 172 11.51 -14.39 16.97
C ILE A 172 11.54 -13.60 18.27
N TYR A 173 10.47 -13.67 19.06
CA TYR A 173 10.45 -13.04 20.38
C TYR A 173 11.20 -13.91 21.39
N ASP A 174 12.31 -13.42 21.91
CA ASP A 174 13.04 -14.02 23.02
C ASP A 174 12.43 -13.52 24.34
N ARG A 175 11.84 -14.43 25.11
CA ARG A 175 11.14 -14.09 26.37
C ARG A 175 12.11 -13.69 27.48
N GLU A 176 13.30 -14.28 27.53
CA GLU A 176 14.29 -13.99 28.56
C GLU A 176 14.91 -12.61 28.33
N LYS A 177 15.27 -12.31 27.08
CA LYS A 177 15.81 -11.01 26.69
C LYS A 177 14.73 -9.95 26.45
N ARG A 178 13.46 -10.37 26.47
CA ARG A 178 12.27 -9.54 26.23
C ARG A 178 12.36 -8.70 24.94
N LYS A 179 12.97 -9.26 23.90
CA LYS A 179 13.23 -8.54 22.64
C LYS A 179 13.14 -9.46 21.43
N LEU A 180 12.99 -8.86 20.25
CA LEU A 180 13.09 -9.57 18.98
C LEU A 180 14.55 -9.92 18.69
N VAL A 181 14.81 -11.18 18.34
CA VAL A 181 16.14 -11.67 17.98
C VAL A 181 16.04 -12.52 16.71
N TYR A 182 17.08 -12.50 15.88
CA TYR A 182 17.22 -13.48 14.82
C TYR A 182 17.70 -14.81 15.40
N LYS A 183 17.08 -15.91 14.97
CA LYS A 183 17.55 -17.27 15.24
C LYS A 183 17.67 -17.98 13.89
N LYS A 184 18.89 -18.38 13.55
CA LYS A 184 19.14 -19.17 12.34
C LYS A 184 18.37 -20.48 12.45
N GLY A 185 17.59 -20.77 11.41
CA GLY A 185 16.86 -22.03 11.25
C GLY A 185 17.78 -23.18 10.85
#